data_AF-A0A350PA84-F1
#
_entry.id   AF-A0A350PA84-F1
#
_cell.length_a   1.000
_cell.length_b   1.000
_cell.length_c   1.000
_cell.angle_alpha   90.00
_cell.angle_beta   90.00
_cell.angle_gamma   90.00
#
_symmetry.space_group_name_H-M   'P 1'
#
loop_
_entity.id
_entity.type
_entity.pdbx_description
1 polymer ?
#
loop_
_entity_poly.entity_id
_entity_poly.type
_entity_poly.pdbx_seq_one_letter_code
_entity_poly.pdbx_strand_id
1 'polypeptide(L)' 'MLSLASNSASMSDMVLIQNLMQYVEDDQNLSMLPDEFKRLAVQTMFEDAKRLEHEQEQGIDTSNKRLRSVTEDMIE' A
#
# COMPACT_ATOMS: atom_id res chain seq x y z
N MET A 1 -21.85 17.84 -6.44
CA MET A 1 -22.17 16.48 -5.96
C MET A 1 -21.03 15.58 -6.38
N LEU A 2 -19.99 15.41 -5.54
CA LEU A 2 -18.93 14.45 -5.84
C LEU A 2 -19.57 13.05 -5.78
N SER A 3 -19.62 12.39 -6.93
CA SER A 3 -19.99 10.98 -7.03
C SER A 3 -19.00 10.20 -6.16
N LEU A 4 -19.47 9.72 -5.00
CA LEU A 4 -18.86 8.61 -4.29
C LEU A 4 -18.93 7.44 -5.26
N ALA A 5 -17.93 7.31 -6.12
CA ALA A 5 -17.73 6.11 -6.90
C ALA A 5 -17.57 5.01 -5.86
N SER A 6 -18.63 4.22 -5.71
CA SER A 6 -18.62 2.93 -5.06
C SER A 6 -17.55 2.12 -5.77
N ASN A 7 -16.31 2.23 -5.30
CA ASN A 7 -15.17 1.51 -5.80
C ASN A 7 -15.38 0.06 -5.33
N SER A 8 -16.19 -0.68 -6.09
CA SER A 8 -16.39 -2.11 -5.86
C SER A 8 -15.02 -2.75 -6.04
N ALA A 9 -14.36 -3.06 -4.92
CA ALA A 9 -13.10 -3.78 -4.91
C ALA A 9 -13.23 -4.96 -5.87
N SER A 10 -12.34 -5.04 -6.86
CA SER A 10 -12.37 -6.11 -7.86
C SER A 10 -12.22 -7.46 -7.15
N MET A 11 -12.65 -8.56 -7.76
CA MET A 11 -12.41 -9.90 -7.17
C MET A 11 -10.92 -10.12 -6.84
N SER A 12 -10.04 -9.59 -7.68
CA SER A 12 -8.58 -9.62 -7.46
C SER A 12 -8.17 -8.82 -6.22
N ASP A 13 -8.81 -7.67 -5.96
CA ASP A 13 -8.55 -6.84 -4.80
C ASP A 13 -8.95 -7.54 -3.50
N MET A 14 -10.09 -8.24 -3.50
CA MET A 14 -10.54 -9.02 -2.34
C MET A 14 -9.59 -10.17 -2.02
N VAL A 15 -9.08 -10.86 -3.04
CA VAL A 15 -8.07 -11.93 -2.87
C VAL A 15 -6.76 -11.34 -2.33
N LEU A 16 -6.33 -10.18 -2.84
CA LEU A 16 -5.14 -9.50 -2.35
C LEU A 16 -5.28 -9.10 -0.87
N ILE A 17 -6.42 -8.53 -0.48
CA ILE A 17 -6.70 -8.16 0.92
C ILE A 17 -6.66 -9.40 1.83
N GLN A 18 -7.28 -10.51 1.42
CA GLN A 18 -7.25 -11.76 2.19
C GLN A 18 -5.83 -12.30 2.35
N ASN A 19 -5.03 -12.28 1.28
CA ASN A 19 -3.62 -12.68 1.35
C ASN A 19 -2.82 -11.78 2.30
N LEU A 20 -3.01 -10.46 2.23
CA LEU A 20 -2.32 -9.52 3.12
C LEU A 20 -2.70 -9.73 4.59
N MET A 21 -3.98 -9.97 4.88
CA MET A 21 -4.43 -10.31 6.23
C MET A 21 -3.76 -11.60 6.72
N GLN A 22 -3.70 -12.63 5.88
CA GLN A 22 -3.03 -13.88 6.22
C GLN A 22 -1.54 -13.66 6.52
N TYR A 23 -0.83 -12.88 5.70
CA TYR A 23 0.58 -12.56 5.94
C TYR A 23 0.81 -11.79 7.24
N VAL A 24 -0.09 -10.86 7.58
CA VAL A 24 -0.01 -10.09 8.83
C VAL A 24 -0.23 -10.98 10.06
N GLU A 25 -1.11 -11.98 9.96
CA GLU A 25 -1.35 -12.94 11.03
C GLU A 25 -0.24 -14.02 11.12
N ASP A 26 0.38 -14.38 9.99
CA ASP A 26 1.47 -15.36 9.95
C ASP A 26 2.83 -14.76 10.39
N ASP A 27 3.01 -13.44 10.25
CA ASP A 27 4.23 -12.74 10.68
C ASP A 27 4.26 -12.59 12.21
N GLN A 28 5.31 -13.15 12.84
CA GLN A 28 5.49 -13.14 14.30
C GLN A 28 5.62 -11.74 14.91
N ASN A 29 6.12 -10.76 14.16
CA ASN A 29 6.27 -9.39 14.63
C ASN A 29 4.96 -8.60 14.47
N LEU A 30 4.22 -8.83 13.38
CA LEU A 30 2.97 -8.10 13.10
C LEU A 30 1.76 -8.68 13.84
N SER A 31 1.70 -10.00 14.03
CA SER A 31 0.61 -10.69 14.74
C SER A 31 0.49 -10.31 16.22
N MET A 32 1.59 -9.88 16.83
CA MET A 32 1.65 -9.41 18.23
C MET A 32 1.22 -7.94 18.39
N LEU A 33 1.00 -7.22 17.28
CA LEU A 33 0.59 -5.82 17.30
C LEU A 33 -0.93 -5.71 17.50
N PRO A 34 -1.42 -4.58 18.06
CA PRO A 34 -2.84 -4.34 18.20
C PRO A 34 -3.56 -4.37 16.84
N ASP A 35 -4.83 -4.80 16.83
CA ASP A 35 -5.62 -4.95 15.60
C ASP A 35 -5.71 -3.67 14.76
N GLU A 36 -5.64 -2.49 15.40
CA GLU A 36 -5.60 -1.22 14.69
C GLU A 36 -4.33 -1.07 13.84
N PHE A 37 -3.17 -1.49 14.35
CA PHE A 37 -1.91 -1.49 13.61
C PHE A 37 -1.91 -2.54 12.51
N LYS A 38 -2.48 -3.73 12.76
CA LYS A 38 -2.63 -4.77 11.73
C LYS A 38 -3.51 -4.28 10.58
N ARG A 39 -4.63 -3.63 10.88
CA ARG A 39 -5.50 -3.01 9.86
C ARG A 39 -4.76 -1.93 9.06
N LEU A 40 -4.02 -1.06 9.74
CA LEU A 40 -3.23 -0.04 9.07
C LEU A 40 -2.16 -0.65 8.16
N ALA A 41 -1.47 -1.70 8.61
CA ALA A 41 -0.47 -2.41 7.82
C ALA A 41 -1.08 -3.04 6.55
N VAL A 42 -2.22 -3.75 6.69
CA VAL A 42 -2.95 -4.30 5.53
C VAL A 42 -3.35 -3.20 4.56
N GLN A 43 -3.85 -2.06 5.06
CA GLN A 43 -4.23 -0.93 4.23
C GLN A 43 -3.03 -0.34 3.48
N THR A 44 -1.92 -0.08 4.18
CA THR A 44 -0.70 0.46 3.57
C THR A 44 -0.13 -0.49 2.52
N MET A 45 -0.07 -1.80 2.81
CA MET A 45 0.41 -2.79 1.84
C MET A 45 -0.49 -2.90 0.62
N PHE A 46 -1.81 -2.78 0.81
CA PHE A 46 -2.76 -2.77 -0.30
C PHE A 46 -2.59 -1.53 -1.20
N GLU A 47 -2.47 -0.35 -0.60
CA GLU A 47 -2.21 0.91 -1.32
C GLU A 47 -0.88 0.87 -2.08
N ASP A 48 0.18 0.34 -1.46
CA ASP A 48 1.48 0.18 -2.09
C ASP A 48 1.43 -0.83 -3.25
N ALA A 49 0.74 -1.96 -3.09
CA ALA A 49 0.56 -2.94 -4.16
C ALA A 49 -0.20 -2.33 -5.35
N LYS A 50 -1.24 -1.53 -5.09
CA LYS A 50 -1.97 -0.80 -6.14
C LYS A 50 -1.12 0.26 -6.82
N ARG A 51 -0.29 0.98 -6.07
CA ARG A 51 0.66 1.93 -6.64
C ARG A 51 1.66 1.21 -7.55
N LEU A 52 2.19 0.07 -7.14
CA LEU A 52 3.12 -0.73 -7.94
C LEU A 52 2.45 -1.30 -9.20
N GLU A 53 1.22 -1.81 -9.11
CA GLU A 53 0.43 -2.26 -10.26
C GLU A 53 0.29 -1.12 -11.29
N HIS A 54 -0.10 0.07 -10.82
CA HIS A 54 -0.22 1.26 -11.66
C HIS A 54 1.12 1.74 -12.25
N GLU A 55 2.21 1.73 -11.48
CA GLU A 55 3.56 2.06 -11.98
C GLU A 55 4.01 1.06 -13.05
N GLN A 56 3.75 -0.24 -12.85
CA GLN A 56 4.08 -1.30 -13.80
C GLN A 56 3.27 -1.17 -15.10
N GLU A 57 1.97 -0.93 -15.00
CA GLU A 57 1.08 -0.72 -16.16
C GLU A 57 1.50 0.50 -16.99
N GLN A 58 2.01 1.55 -16.34
CA GLN A 58 2.50 2.76 -17.01
C GLN A 58 3.97 2.68 -17.44
N GLY A 59 4.65 1.55 -17.19
CA GLY A 59 6.07 1.38 -17.52
C GLY A 59 7.00 2.31 -16.74
N ILE A 60 6.56 2.80 -15.58
CA ILE A 60 7.34 3.67 -14.70
C ILE A 60 8.28 2.78 -13.88
N ASP A 61 9.54 2.66 -14.31
CA ASP A 61 10.56 1.94 -13.54
C ASP A 61 11.00 2.78 -12.34
N THR A 62 10.56 2.37 -11.16
CA THR A 62 10.91 2.99 -9.89
C THR A 62 12.04 2.28 -9.16
N SER A 63 12.62 1.21 -9.73
CA SER A 63 13.70 0.43 -9.12
C SER A 63 15.00 1.23 -8.95
N ASN A 64 15.17 2.31 -9.73
CA ASN A 64 16.29 3.24 -9.63
C ASN A 64 15.92 4.60 -9.00
N LYS A 65 14.79 4.69 -8.28
CA LYS A 65 14.50 5.89 -7.47
C LYS A 65 15.51 5.99 -6.33
N ARG A 66 16.58 6.76 -6.52
CA ARG A 66 17.38 7.27 -5.40
C ARG A 66 16.46 8.09 -4.52
N LEU A 67 16.32 7.68 -3.25
CA LEU A 67 15.76 8.51 -2.19
C LEU A 67 16.55 9.82 -2.16
N ARG A 68 15.98 10.87 -2.76
CA ARG A 68 16.42 12.22 -2.47
C ARG A 68 15.88 12.51 -1.08
N SER A 69 16.73 12.39 -0.06
CA SER A 69 16.47 13.08 1.20
C SER A 69 16.19 14.53 0.80
N VAL A 70 15.03 15.03 1.18
CA VAL A 70 14.67 16.43 0.95
C VAL A 70 15.68 17.23 1.78
N THR A 71 16.80 17.60 1.18
CA THR A 71 17.76 18.50 1.80
C THR A 71 17.01 19.80 2.01
N GLU A 72 17.08 20.26 3.24
CA GLU A 72 16.40 21.38 3.86
C GLU A 72 16.88 22.73 3.27
N ASP A 73 16.96 22.85 1.94
CA ASP A 73 17.51 24.03 1.23
C ASP A 73 16.45 24.67 0.31
N MET A 74 15.19 24.72 0.77
CA MET A 74 14.15 25.59 0.19
C MET A 74 13.71 26.69 1.18
N ILE A 75 14.65 27.21 1.97
CA ILE A 75 14.47 28.46 2.70
C ILE A 75 15.78 29.26 2.59
N GLU A 76 15.96 29.99 1.47
CA GLU A 76 16.09 31.47 1.43
C GLU A 76 16.18 31.96 -0.02
#